data_AF-A0A522CTD8-F1
#
_entry.id   AF-A0A522CTD8-F1
#
_cell.length_a   1.000
_cell.length_b   1.000
_cell.length_c   1.000
_cell.angle_alpha   90.00
_cell.angle_beta   90.00
_cell.angle_gamma   90.00
#
_symmetry.space_group_name_H-M   'P 1'
#
loop_
_entity.id
_entity.type
_entity.pdbx_description
1 polymer ?
#
loop_
_entity_poly.entity_id
_entity_poly.type
_entity_poly.pdbx_seq_one_letter_code
_entity_poly.pdbx_strand_id
1 'polypeptide(L)'
;MDRPQPFIDSQRHKSAAVRSFRSYPETIVKSTRYYKISELSRISSVPIPTIRFYIREGLLAPAIKTGKTVAFFHDAHLERLGRIKKLRKEDGKSIAHIREELGRMPAHEEMPENAVITSSGKRDVIVAAAIALFIKKGLSETSIDDIVNDARIGKGTFYRYFRDKTELFLECADSVFHDLYSNVWQEIRRERDIRKRMRKRAEAFFDSYPRWIDMMNQLRYASVSDDRFFREKFHSVLDQIVAPIARDLEVLKKEGGVPPDLDCREAAYTLMGMAEYSAALIQGKAYSAAEVVQLFMDFALNGLKK
;
A
#
# COMPACT_ATOMS: atom_id res chain seq x y z
N MET A 1 53.70 -25.14 -15.62
CA MET A 1 53.00 -23.96 -15.09
C MET A 1 51.87 -23.65 -16.05
N ASP A 2 50.76 -24.36 -15.89
CA ASP A 2 49.61 -24.33 -16.80
C ASP A 2 48.70 -23.15 -16.50
N ARG A 3 48.38 -22.37 -17.53
CA ARG A 3 47.26 -21.43 -17.54
C ARG A 3 46.02 -22.17 -18.08
N PRO A 4 44.85 -22.13 -17.42
CA PRO A 4 43.61 -22.54 -18.08
C PRO A 4 43.06 -21.41 -18.96
N GLN A 5 42.71 -21.79 -20.20
CA GLN A 5 41.92 -21.02 -21.16
C GLN A 5 40.45 -20.84 -20.73
N PRO A 6 39.71 -19.87 -21.32
CA PRO A 6 38.36 -19.50 -20.89
C PRO A 6 37.28 -20.43 -21.45
N PHE A 7 36.30 -20.77 -20.62
CA PHE A 7 35.12 -21.53 -21.01
C PHE A 7 34.04 -20.58 -21.52
N ILE A 8 33.85 -20.52 -22.84
CA ILE A 8 32.60 -20.11 -23.48
C ILE A 8 31.87 -21.39 -23.85
N ASP A 9 30.67 -21.60 -23.29
CA ASP A 9 29.42 -21.88 -24.01
C ASP A 9 28.39 -22.59 -23.11
N SER A 10 27.24 -21.95 -22.86
CA SER A 10 25.97 -22.63 -22.55
C SER A 10 24.79 -21.66 -22.70
N GLN A 11 24.68 -21.03 -23.88
CA GLN A 11 23.39 -20.54 -24.36
C GLN A 11 22.60 -21.72 -24.91
N ARG A 12 21.91 -22.48 -24.05
CA ARG A 12 20.81 -23.41 -24.41
C ARG A 12 20.21 -24.06 -23.16
N HIS A 13 19.48 -23.33 -22.32
CA HIS A 13 18.44 -23.86 -21.42
C HIS A 13 17.60 -22.72 -20.80
N LYS A 14 17.07 -21.82 -21.64
CA LYS A 14 15.93 -20.96 -21.28
C LYS A 14 14.68 -21.62 -21.87
N SER A 15 13.75 -22.13 -21.05
CA SER A 15 12.30 -22.12 -21.36
C SER A 15 11.38 -22.84 -20.34
N ALA A 16 11.86 -23.64 -19.37
CA ALA A 16 10.94 -24.51 -18.62
C ALA A 16 10.59 -24.08 -17.17
N ALA A 17 11.38 -23.23 -16.51
CA ALA A 17 11.23 -23.00 -15.06
C ALA A 17 10.39 -21.76 -14.66
N VAL A 18 9.85 -20.98 -15.61
CA VAL A 18 9.19 -19.69 -15.32
C VAL A 18 7.64 -19.80 -15.28
N ARG A 19 7.06 -21.01 -15.33
CA ARG A 19 5.61 -21.19 -15.62
C ARG A 19 4.71 -21.90 -14.60
N SER A 20 5.14 -22.23 -13.39
CA SER A 20 4.21 -22.73 -12.36
C SER A 20 3.84 -21.64 -11.34
N PHE A 21 2.88 -20.75 -11.68
CA PHE A 21 1.49 -20.73 -11.16
C PHE A 21 1.41 -20.54 -9.62
N ARG A 22 1.34 -19.32 -9.07
CA ARG A 22 0.19 -18.38 -8.96
C ARG A 22 -1.13 -18.98 -8.46
N SER A 23 -1.34 -18.83 -7.17
CA SER A 23 -2.64 -18.67 -6.52
C SER A 23 -2.39 -17.89 -5.22
N TYR A 24 -2.88 -16.65 -5.12
CA TYR A 24 -2.81 -15.84 -3.89
C TYR A 24 -4.23 -15.49 -3.44
N PRO A 25 -4.54 -15.58 -2.13
CA PRO A 25 -5.87 -15.28 -1.61
C PRO A 25 -6.16 -13.77 -1.65
N GLU A 26 -7.36 -13.43 -2.15
CA GLU A 26 -7.90 -12.06 -2.16
C GLU A 26 -8.20 -11.58 -0.73
N THR A 27 -7.36 -10.73 -0.15
CA THR A 27 -7.73 -9.94 1.03
C THR A 27 -7.44 -8.46 0.79
N ILE A 28 -8.52 -7.68 0.73
CA ILE A 28 -8.57 -6.25 0.41
C ILE A 28 -8.54 -5.45 1.72
N VAL A 29 -7.65 -4.46 1.86
CA VAL A 29 -7.69 -3.47 2.95
C VAL A 29 -7.59 -2.05 2.35
N LYS A 30 -8.41 -1.13 2.90
CA LYS A 30 -8.95 0.08 2.25
C LYS A 30 -8.11 1.35 2.45
N SER A 31 -7.88 2.11 1.38
CA SER A 31 -7.56 3.55 1.41
C SER A 31 -8.79 4.38 1.83
N THR A 32 -8.60 5.54 2.48
CA THR A 32 -9.70 6.43 2.88
C THR A 32 -10.42 6.99 1.65
N ARG A 33 -11.62 6.49 1.37
CA ARG A 33 -12.41 6.78 0.17
C ARG A 33 -13.42 7.88 0.40
N TYR A 34 -13.69 8.65 -0.67
CA TYR A 34 -14.75 9.64 -0.73
C TYR A 34 -15.92 9.15 -1.60
N TYR A 35 -17.13 9.50 -1.21
CA TYR A 35 -18.39 8.99 -1.75
C TYR A 35 -19.36 10.14 -2.02
N LYS A 36 -20.05 10.08 -3.15
CA LYS A 36 -21.30 10.85 -3.32
C LYS A 36 -22.42 10.23 -2.51
N ILE A 37 -23.49 10.98 -2.21
CA ILE A 37 -24.61 10.48 -1.40
C ILE A 37 -25.26 9.19 -1.97
N SER A 38 -25.29 9.06 -3.30
CA SER A 38 -25.81 7.87 -3.99
C SER A 38 -24.90 6.65 -3.80
N GLU A 39 -23.59 6.85 -3.79
CA GLU A 39 -22.61 5.78 -3.53
C GLU A 39 -22.64 5.38 -2.05
N LEU A 40 -22.69 6.36 -1.15
CA LEU A 40 -22.81 6.12 0.29
C LEU A 40 -24.08 5.31 0.60
N SER A 41 -25.21 5.64 -0.02
CA SER A 41 -26.47 4.92 0.13
C SER A 41 -26.38 3.49 -0.36
N ARG A 42 -25.83 3.29 -1.56
CA ARG A 42 -25.66 1.95 -2.15
C ARG A 42 -24.76 1.07 -1.28
N ILE A 43 -23.62 1.60 -0.83
CA ILE A 43 -22.62 0.83 -0.08
C ILE A 43 -23.10 0.52 1.35
N SER A 44 -23.68 1.51 2.05
CA SER A 44 -24.21 1.29 3.41
C SER A 44 -25.53 0.50 3.43
N SER A 45 -26.17 0.33 2.27
CA SER A 45 -27.56 -0.14 2.15
C SER A 45 -28.53 0.64 3.04
N VAL A 46 -28.27 1.93 3.23
CA VAL A 46 -29.17 2.88 3.92
C VAL A 46 -29.76 3.81 2.85
N PRO A 47 -31.09 3.94 2.73
CA PRO A 47 -31.70 4.81 1.74
C PRO A 47 -31.28 6.28 1.89
N ILE A 48 -31.12 6.99 0.76
CA ILE A 48 -30.77 8.42 0.74
C ILE A 48 -31.68 9.28 1.65
N PRO A 49 -33.03 9.09 1.69
CA PRO A 49 -33.89 9.83 2.60
C PRO A 49 -33.52 9.62 4.08
N THR A 50 -33.15 8.39 4.46
CA THR A 50 -32.72 8.04 5.82
C THR A 50 -31.36 8.64 6.16
N ILE A 51 -30.43 8.68 5.20
CA ILE A 51 -29.12 9.35 5.39
C ILE A 51 -29.32 10.84 5.64
N ARG A 52 -30.18 11.50 4.84
CA ARG A 52 -30.52 12.92 5.05
C ARG A 52 -31.19 13.17 6.39
N PHE A 53 -32.05 12.25 6.83
CA PHE A 53 -32.67 12.29 8.14
C PHE A 53 -31.60 12.20 9.26
N TYR A 54 -30.65 11.27 9.19
CA TYR A 54 -29.57 11.18 10.18
C TYR A 54 -28.66 12.40 10.23
N ILE A 55 -28.42 13.06 9.10
CA ILE A 55 -27.68 14.34 9.08
C ILE A 55 -28.47 15.44 9.80
N ARG A 56 -29.78 15.54 9.53
CA ARG A 56 -30.66 16.52 10.19
C ARG A 56 -30.76 16.30 11.70
N GLU A 57 -30.80 15.04 12.13
CA GLU A 57 -30.90 14.63 13.54
C GLU A 57 -29.56 14.65 14.29
N GLY A 58 -28.47 15.09 13.64
CA GLY A 58 -27.12 15.16 14.22
C GLY A 58 -26.45 13.79 14.46
N LEU A 59 -27.01 12.71 13.89
CA LEU A 59 -26.48 11.36 14.02
C LEU A 59 -25.33 11.08 13.04
N LEU A 60 -25.29 11.81 11.91
CA LEU A 60 -24.24 11.73 10.90
C LEU A 60 -23.73 13.15 10.61
N ALA A 61 -22.42 13.30 10.44
CA ALA A 61 -21.82 14.57 10.07
C ALA A 61 -22.39 15.08 8.72
N PRO A 62 -22.50 16.41 8.53
CA PRO A 62 -22.91 16.96 7.25
C PRO A 62 -21.91 16.62 6.15
N ALA A 63 -22.41 16.51 4.93
CA ALA A 63 -21.58 16.30 3.75
C ALA A 63 -20.56 17.44 3.62
N ILE A 64 -19.32 17.08 3.30
CA ILE A 64 -18.25 18.07 3.15
C ILE A 64 -18.43 18.74 1.79
N LYS A 65 -18.65 20.06 1.81
CA LYS A 65 -18.94 20.85 0.60
C LYS A 65 -17.65 21.25 -0.08
N THR A 66 -17.60 21.05 -1.39
CA THR A 66 -16.48 21.46 -2.23
C THR A 66 -17.04 22.25 -3.41
N GLY A 67 -17.09 23.58 -3.25
CA GLY A 67 -17.74 24.50 -4.20
C GLY A 67 -19.27 24.64 -4.00
N LYS A 68 -19.96 25.17 -5.03
CA LYS A 68 -21.39 25.58 -4.91
C LYS A 68 -22.40 24.43 -4.94
N THR A 69 -22.06 23.27 -5.53
CA THR A 69 -23.05 22.21 -5.82
C THR A 69 -22.61 20.78 -5.46
N VAL A 70 -21.36 20.58 -5.03
CA VAL A 70 -20.82 19.23 -4.82
C VAL A 70 -20.54 18.98 -3.34
N ALA A 71 -21.01 17.84 -2.84
CA ALA A 71 -20.86 17.44 -1.45
C ALA A 71 -20.47 15.96 -1.34
N PHE A 72 -19.45 15.66 -0.53
CA PHE A 72 -18.86 14.32 -0.38
C PHE A 72 -18.91 13.82 1.06
N PHE A 73 -18.81 12.51 1.19
CA PHE A 73 -18.73 11.77 2.44
C PHE A 73 -17.49 10.89 2.40
N HIS A 74 -16.89 10.55 3.54
CA HIS A 74 -15.70 9.67 3.59
C HIS A 74 -15.98 8.36 4.35
N ASP A 75 -15.00 7.47 4.46
CA ASP A 75 -15.16 6.16 5.12
C ASP A 75 -15.73 6.22 6.54
N ALA A 76 -15.43 7.26 7.33
CA ALA A 76 -16.01 7.38 8.68
C ALA A 76 -17.55 7.55 8.63
N HIS A 77 -18.10 8.08 7.54
CA HIS A 77 -19.55 8.13 7.34
C HIS A 77 -20.14 6.75 7.08
N LEU A 78 -19.43 5.88 6.35
CA LEU A 78 -19.85 4.49 6.14
C LEU A 78 -19.81 3.71 7.45
N GLU A 79 -18.74 3.84 8.23
CA GLU A 79 -18.62 3.19 9.53
C GLU A 79 -19.74 3.63 10.48
N ARG A 80 -20.02 4.94 10.53
CA ARG A 80 -21.07 5.49 11.37
C ARG A 80 -22.46 5.01 10.94
N LEU A 81 -22.75 4.94 9.63
CA LEU A 81 -23.99 4.37 9.12
C LEU A 81 -24.14 2.88 9.44
N GLY A 82 -23.05 2.10 9.34
CA GLY A 82 -23.04 0.69 9.71
C GLY A 82 -23.37 0.47 11.19
N ARG A 83 -22.81 1.31 12.08
CA ARG A 83 -23.10 1.27 13.52
C ARG A 83 -24.55 1.66 13.83
N ILE A 84 -25.07 2.73 13.23
CA ILE A 84 -26.48 3.12 13.40
C ILE A 84 -27.41 1.98 12.97
N LYS A 85 -27.09 1.30 11.86
CA LYS A 85 -27.87 0.15 11.37
C LYS A 85 -27.82 -1.04 12.34
N LYS A 86 -26.65 -1.33 12.92
CA LYS A 86 -26.48 -2.39 13.93
C LYS A 86 -27.27 -2.10 15.20
N LEU A 87 -27.13 -0.89 15.75
CA LEU A 87 -27.82 -0.45 16.97
C LEU A 87 -29.34 -0.44 16.81
N ARG A 88 -29.86 -0.10 15.62
CA ARG A 88 -31.31 -0.16 15.33
C ARG A 88 -31.86 -1.59 15.16
N LYS A 89 -31.00 -2.57 14.88
CA LYS A 89 -31.38 -3.97 14.63
C LYS A 89 -31.29 -4.82 15.91
N GLU A 90 -30.30 -4.55 16.75
CA GLU A 90 -30.01 -5.37 17.95
C GLU A 90 -30.83 -4.94 19.16
N ASP A 91 -31.32 -3.71 19.20
CA ASP A 91 -32.20 -3.25 20.25
C ASP A 91 -33.25 -2.32 19.62
N GLY A 92 -34.52 -2.41 20.06
CA GLY A 92 -35.57 -1.43 19.75
C GLY A 92 -35.31 -0.03 20.34
N LYS A 93 -34.05 0.36 20.47
CA LYS A 93 -33.55 1.60 21.08
C LYS A 93 -34.00 2.83 20.29
N SER A 94 -34.40 3.86 21.02
CA SER A 94 -34.83 5.13 20.45
C SER A 94 -33.65 5.90 19.84
N ILE A 95 -33.96 6.79 18.88
CA ILE A 95 -32.98 7.69 18.24
C ILE A 95 -32.17 8.51 19.26
N ALA A 96 -32.77 8.83 20.42
CA ALA A 96 -32.13 9.57 21.49
C ALA A 96 -30.97 8.81 22.15
N HIS A 97 -31.15 7.50 22.39
CA HIS A 97 -30.11 6.67 23.00
C HIS A 97 -28.94 6.40 22.03
N ILE A 98 -29.22 6.23 20.73
CA ILE A 98 -28.18 6.10 19.70
C ILE A 98 -27.32 7.38 19.64
N ARG A 99 -27.93 8.55 19.85
CA ARG A 99 -27.20 9.84 19.89
C ARG A 99 -26.25 9.92 21.09
N GLU A 100 -26.68 9.49 22.26
CA GLU A 100 -25.89 9.50 23.48
C GLU A 100 -24.66 8.60 23.39
N GLU A 101 -24.82 7.39 22.84
CA GLU A 101 -23.68 6.48 22.62
C GLU A 101 -22.70 6.99 21.55
N LEU A 102 -23.20 7.65 20.50
CA LEU A 102 -22.38 8.18 19.41
C LEU A 102 -21.76 9.57 19.70
N GLY A 103 -22.17 10.24 20.79
CA GLY A 103 -21.69 11.55 21.21
C GLY A 103 -20.33 11.56 21.92
N ARG A 104 -19.81 10.39 22.32
CA ARG A 104 -18.49 10.24 22.96
C ARG A 104 -17.31 10.23 21.98
N MET A 105 -17.55 10.39 20.68
CA MET A 105 -16.52 10.42 19.63
C MET A 105 -16.68 11.67 18.76
N PRO A 106 -15.61 12.45 18.52
CA PRO A 106 -15.69 13.65 17.69
C PRO A 106 -16.07 13.29 16.26
N ALA A 107 -16.95 14.10 15.65
CA ALA A 107 -17.53 13.85 14.33
C ALA A 107 -16.72 14.44 13.15
N HIS A 108 -15.53 15.01 13.36
CA HIS A 108 -14.79 15.68 12.29
C HIS A 108 -13.27 15.56 12.44
N GLU A 109 -12.59 15.06 11.40
CA GLU A 109 -11.27 15.57 10.98
C GLU A 109 -11.56 16.51 9.81
N GLU A 110 -11.10 17.77 9.89
CA GLU A 110 -11.30 18.77 8.84
C GLU A 110 -10.51 18.40 7.56
N MET A 111 -11.05 18.74 6.38
CA MET A 111 -10.35 18.55 5.11
C MET A 111 -9.14 19.50 5.02
N PRO A 112 -7.95 19.05 4.58
CA PRO A 112 -6.94 19.98 4.11
C PRO A 112 -7.49 20.77 2.91
N GLU A 113 -7.24 22.08 2.87
CA GLU A 113 -7.76 23.06 1.88
C GLU A 113 -7.55 22.66 0.40
N ASN A 114 -6.72 21.65 0.13
CA ASN A 114 -6.33 21.22 -1.22
C ASN A 114 -6.72 19.78 -1.59
N ALA A 115 -7.71 19.18 -0.92
CA ALA A 115 -8.12 17.81 -1.25
C ALA A 115 -8.79 17.70 -2.64
N VAL A 116 -8.10 17.01 -3.55
CA VAL A 116 -8.55 16.73 -4.92
C VAL A 116 -9.68 15.71 -4.91
N ILE A 117 -10.85 16.12 -5.40
CA ILE A 117 -12.02 15.27 -5.57
C ILE A 117 -11.86 14.47 -6.85
N THR A 118 -11.48 13.20 -6.75
CA THR A 118 -11.58 12.27 -7.87
C THR A 118 -12.76 11.32 -7.68
N SER A 119 -13.58 11.13 -8.71
CA SER A 119 -14.69 10.18 -8.72
C SER A 119 -14.18 8.74 -8.47
N SER A 120 -14.33 8.26 -7.24
CA SER A 120 -13.75 7.01 -6.69
C SER A 120 -14.31 5.71 -7.27
N GLY A 121 -15.26 5.73 -8.20
CA GLY A 121 -15.80 4.50 -8.77
C GLY A 121 -14.93 3.88 -9.86
N LYS A 122 -14.56 4.67 -10.88
CA LYS A 122 -13.92 4.14 -12.09
C LYS A 122 -12.41 4.25 -12.08
N ARG A 123 -11.87 5.27 -11.42
CA ARG A 123 -10.42 5.46 -11.28
C ARG A 123 -9.81 4.27 -10.52
N ASP A 124 -10.38 3.91 -9.37
CA ASP A 124 -9.92 2.80 -8.53
C ASP A 124 -10.03 1.44 -9.25
N VAL A 125 -11.10 1.23 -10.03
CA VAL A 125 -11.27 0.01 -10.83
C VAL A 125 -10.18 -0.11 -11.90
N ILE A 126 -9.81 0.99 -12.56
CA ILE A 126 -8.70 1.01 -13.52
C ILE A 126 -7.38 0.69 -12.82
N VAL A 127 -7.10 1.32 -11.67
CA VAL A 127 -5.88 1.09 -10.89
C VAL A 127 -5.79 -0.36 -10.43
N ALA A 128 -6.88 -0.94 -9.90
CA ALA A 128 -6.91 -2.32 -9.44
C ALA A 128 -6.66 -3.33 -10.58
N ALA A 129 -7.34 -3.16 -11.72
CA ALA A 129 -7.14 -3.98 -12.92
C ALA A 129 -5.68 -3.88 -13.43
N ALA A 130 -5.15 -2.66 -13.47
CA ALA A 130 -3.78 -2.41 -13.92
C ALA A 130 -2.74 -3.01 -12.97
N ILE A 131 -2.92 -2.93 -11.64
CA ILE A 131 -2.04 -3.60 -10.66
C ILE A 131 -1.99 -5.10 -10.95
N ALA A 132 -3.14 -5.75 -11.11
CA ALA A 132 -3.21 -7.19 -11.37
C ALA A 132 -2.49 -7.57 -12.67
N LEU A 133 -2.67 -6.78 -13.74
CA LEU A 133 -2.03 -6.99 -15.04
C LEU A 133 -0.52 -6.70 -15.01
N PHE A 134 -0.08 -5.62 -14.39
CA PHE A 134 1.34 -5.29 -14.26
C PHE A 134 2.07 -6.34 -13.44
N ILE A 135 1.50 -6.80 -12.32
CA ILE A 135 2.08 -7.91 -11.58
C ILE A 135 2.14 -9.16 -12.48
N LYS A 136 1.11 -9.44 -13.29
CA LYS A 136 1.04 -10.65 -14.13
C LYS A 136 1.94 -10.69 -15.34
N LYS A 137 2.00 -9.61 -16.11
CA LYS A 137 2.64 -9.58 -17.43
C LYS A 137 3.81 -8.60 -17.47
N GLY A 138 3.92 -7.70 -16.50
CA GLY A 138 4.87 -6.60 -16.52
C GLY A 138 4.33 -5.37 -17.24
N LEU A 139 4.94 -4.21 -16.97
CA LEU A 139 4.61 -2.91 -17.58
C LEU A 139 4.68 -2.94 -19.10
N SER A 140 5.75 -3.49 -19.67
CA SER A 140 5.97 -3.49 -21.13
C SER A 140 4.88 -4.27 -21.89
N GLU A 141 4.57 -5.48 -21.43
CA GLU A 141 3.63 -6.41 -22.07
C GLU A 141 2.14 -6.13 -21.80
N THR A 142 1.85 -5.17 -20.91
CA THR A 142 0.47 -4.76 -20.61
C THR A 142 0.06 -3.63 -21.55
N SER A 143 -1.03 -3.81 -22.30
CA SER A 143 -1.59 -2.75 -23.16
C SER A 143 -2.71 -1.97 -22.46
N ILE A 144 -3.03 -0.77 -22.94
CA ILE A 144 -4.23 -0.03 -22.48
C ILE A 144 -5.50 -0.84 -22.80
N ASP A 145 -5.52 -1.56 -23.93
CA ASP A 145 -6.65 -2.40 -24.31
C ASP A 145 -6.84 -3.58 -23.35
N ASP A 146 -5.75 -4.21 -22.87
CA ASP A 146 -5.82 -5.21 -21.81
C ASP A 146 -6.49 -4.65 -20.54
N ILE A 147 -6.08 -3.44 -20.13
CA ILE A 147 -6.54 -2.79 -18.90
C ILE A 147 -8.03 -2.43 -18.99
N VAL A 148 -8.47 -1.83 -20.09
CA VAL A 148 -9.88 -1.42 -20.23
C VAL A 148 -10.82 -2.61 -20.36
N ASN A 149 -10.35 -3.70 -20.99
CA ASN A 149 -11.09 -4.95 -21.07
C ASN A 149 -11.24 -5.61 -19.69
N ASP A 150 -10.15 -5.69 -18.92
CA ASP A 150 -10.18 -6.25 -17.56
C ASP A 150 -11.04 -5.40 -16.60
N ALA A 151 -10.89 -4.07 -16.67
CA ALA A 151 -11.68 -3.10 -15.91
C ALA A 151 -13.15 -2.98 -16.37
N ARG A 152 -13.53 -3.61 -17.49
CA ARG A 152 -14.86 -3.52 -18.12
C ARG A 152 -15.31 -2.08 -18.37
N ILE A 153 -14.42 -1.25 -18.93
CA ILE A 153 -14.70 0.14 -19.30
C ILE A 153 -14.40 0.40 -20.77
N GLY A 154 -14.95 1.49 -21.31
CA GLY A 154 -14.55 1.96 -22.64
C GLY A 154 -13.22 2.72 -22.61
N LYS A 155 -12.46 2.67 -23.72
CA LYS A 155 -11.17 3.36 -23.88
C LYS A 155 -11.23 4.87 -23.65
N GLY A 156 -12.31 5.54 -24.06
CA GLY A 156 -12.53 6.95 -23.74
C GLY A 156 -12.69 7.25 -22.24
N THR A 157 -13.14 6.27 -21.45
CA THR A 157 -13.19 6.39 -19.98
C THR A 157 -11.78 6.33 -19.38
N PHE A 158 -10.89 5.49 -19.91
CA PHE A 158 -9.48 5.44 -19.49
C PHE A 158 -8.82 6.79 -19.64
N TYR A 159 -8.88 7.38 -20.85
CA TYR A 159 -8.23 8.65 -21.16
C TYR A 159 -8.82 9.85 -20.42
N ARG A 160 -9.99 9.68 -19.80
CA ARG A 160 -10.55 10.68 -18.87
C ARG A 160 -9.86 10.70 -17.52
N TYR A 161 -9.21 9.60 -17.12
CA TYR A 161 -8.55 9.46 -15.82
C TYR A 161 -7.03 9.43 -15.91
N PHE A 162 -6.49 8.84 -16.97
CA PHE A 162 -5.06 8.65 -17.17
C PHE A 162 -4.68 9.02 -18.60
N ARG A 163 -3.65 9.86 -18.74
CA ARG A 163 -3.09 10.30 -20.01
C ARG A 163 -2.49 9.14 -20.78
N ASP A 164 -1.77 8.27 -20.09
CA ASP A 164 -1.06 7.13 -20.67
C ASP A 164 -0.85 6.00 -19.64
N LYS A 165 -0.19 4.93 -20.11
CA LYS A 165 0.17 3.76 -19.28
C LYS A 165 1.21 4.10 -18.21
N THR A 166 2.08 5.07 -18.45
CA THR A 166 3.12 5.51 -17.52
C THR A 166 2.50 6.18 -16.30
N GLU A 167 1.61 7.15 -16.51
CA GLU A 167 0.89 7.82 -15.42
C GLU A 167 0.08 6.82 -14.58
N LEU A 168 -0.61 5.88 -15.24
CA LEU A 168 -1.32 4.82 -14.52
C LEU A 168 -0.38 3.91 -13.73
N PHE A 169 0.78 3.52 -14.28
CA PHE A 169 1.73 2.70 -13.54
C PHE A 169 2.26 3.43 -12.30
N LEU A 170 2.58 4.72 -12.41
CA LEU A 170 3.05 5.51 -11.27
C LEU A 170 1.98 5.57 -10.16
N GLU A 171 0.70 5.70 -10.54
CA GLU A 171 -0.42 5.61 -9.59
C GLU A 171 -0.55 4.20 -8.98
N CYS A 172 -0.38 3.13 -9.77
CA CYS A 172 -0.37 1.77 -9.27
C CYS A 172 0.77 1.54 -8.27
N ALA A 173 1.96 2.07 -8.56
CA ALA A 173 3.10 2.04 -7.66
C ALA A 173 2.77 2.76 -6.35
N ASP A 174 2.19 3.97 -6.42
CA ASP A 174 1.69 4.67 -5.24
C ASP A 174 0.72 3.85 -4.41
N SER A 175 -0.29 3.26 -5.05
CA SER A 175 -1.29 2.43 -4.36
C SER A 175 -0.65 1.21 -3.70
N VAL A 176 0.23 0.49 -4.40
CA VAL A 176 0.89 -0.70 -3.85
C VAL A 176 1.79 -0.33 -2.69
N PHE A 177 2.61 0.73 -2.82
CA PHE A 177 3.51 1.16 -1.76
C PHE A 177 2.76 1.77 -0.57
N HIS A 178 1.66 2.49 -0.79
CA HIS A 178 0.83 3.03 0.29
C HIS A 178 0.05 1.95 1.05
N ASP A 179 -0.53 0.96 0.35
CA ASP A 179 -1.32 -0.11 0.96
C ASP A 179 -0.51 -0.98 1.92
N LEU A 180 0.78 -1.18 1.62
CA LEU A 180 1.70 -1.90 2.51
C LEU A 180 1.84 -1.23 3.86
N TYR A 181 1.51 0.06 3.90
CA TYR A 181 1.96 0.95 4.93
C TYR A 181 0.84 1.59 5.71
N SER A 182 -0.37 1.74 5.18
CA SER A 182 -1.43 2.54 5.79
C SER A 182 -1.84 2.11 7.21
N ASN A 183 -2.02 0.81 7.48
CA ASN A 183 -2.40 0.33 8.82
C ASN A 183 -1.20 -0.04 9.69
N VAL A 184 -0.20 -0.72 9.12
CA VAL A 184 0.95 -1.22 9.86
C VAL A 184 1.91 -0.07 10.25
N TRP A 185 1.98 1.02 9.47
CA TRP A 185 2.84 2.16 9.85
C TRP A 185 2.39 2.91 11.07
N GLN A 186 1.09 3.02 11.32
CA GLN A 186 0.65 3.71 12.54
C GLN A 186 1.13 2.95 13.77
N GLU A 187 1.05 1.62 13.74
CA GLU A 187 1.57 0.77 14.82
C GLU A 187 3.09 0.81 14.92
N ILE A 188 3.81 0.71 13.79
CA ILE A 188 5.27 0.85 13.74
C ILE A 188 5.70 2.21 14.31
N ARG A 189 5.06 3.31 13.91
CA ARG A 189 5.41 4.67 14.37
C ARG A 189 5.15 4.88 15.86
N ARG A 190 4.12 4.25 16.41
CA ARG A 190 3.78 4.35 17.84
C ARG A 190 4.65 3.47 18.73
N GLU A 191 5.31 2.44 18.16
CA GLU A 191 6.25 1.61 18.90
C GLU A 191 7.47 2.44 19.35
N ARG A 192 7.74 2.40 20.65
CA ARG A 192 8.82 3.19 21.27
C ARG A 192 10.15 2.44 21.25
N ASP A 193 10.10 1.11 21.36
CA ASP A 193 11.29 0.27 21.34
C ASP A 193 11.78 0.10 19.89
N ILE A 194 12.99 0.59 19.61
CA ILE A 194 13.56 0.56 18.26
C ILE A 194 13.71 -0.87 17.73
N ARG A 195 14.09 -1.84 18.57
CA ARG A 195 14.27 -3.23 18.14
C ARG A 195 12.93 -3.85 17.77
N LYS A 196 11.89 -3.61 18.58
CA LYS A 196 10.51 -4.04 18.24
C LYS A 196 10.01 -3.34 16.98
N ARG A 197 10.32 -2.06 16.82
CA ARG A 197 9.94 -1.27 15.64
C ARG A 197 10.60 -1.80 14.37
N MET A 198 11.89 -2.17 14.42
CA MET A 198 12.59 -2.84 13.32
C MET A 198 12.00 -4.21 13.00
N ARG A 199 11.67 -5.02 14.02
CA ARG A 199 10.99 -6.31 13.82
C ARG A 199 9.64 -6.15 13.13
N LYS A 200 8.79 -5.21 13.59
CA LYS A 200 7.51 -4.91 12.95
C LYS A 200 7.68 -4.47 11.48
N ARG A 201 8.73 -3.72 11.15
CA ARG A 201 9.06 -3.37 9.74
C ARG A 201 9.41 -4.61 8.92
N ALA A 202 10.22 -5.51 9.48
CA ALA A 202 10.59 -6.76 8.83
C ALA A 202 9.35 -7.62 8.58
N GLU A 203 8.53 -7.86 9.60
CA GLU A 203 7.28 -8.63 9.49
C GLU A 203 6.36 -8.06 8.39
N ALA A 204 6.12 -6.75 8.43
CA ALA A 204 5.31 -6.06 7.41
C ALA A 204 5.85 -6.24 5.98
N PHE A 205 7.18 -6.20 5.83
CA PHE A 205 7.85 -6.40 4.56
C PHE A 205 7.67 -7.83 4.05
N PHE A 206 7.95 -8.84 4.88
CA PHE A 206 7.88 -10.24 4.47
C PHE A 206 6.45 -10.71 4.21
N ASP A 207 5.46 -10.27 4.99
CA ASP A 207 4.05 -10.60 4.79
C ASP A 207 3.52 -10.13 3.43
N SER A 208 4.08 -9.03 2.94
CA SER A 208 3.61 -8.38 1.73
C SER A 208 4.57 -8.49 0.55
N TYR A 209 5.63 -9.27 0.73
CA TYR A 209 6.78 -9.33 -0.16
C TYR A 209 6.45 -9.58 -1.63
N PRO A 210 5.60 -10.56 -2.01
CA PRO A 210 5.42 -10.91 -3.42
C PRO A 210 4.85 -9.77 -4.27
N ARG A 211 3.89 -9.01 -3.74
CA ARG A 211 3.26 -7.90 -4.46
C ARG A 211 4.19 -6.69 -4.53
N TRP A 212 4.88 -6.42 -3.43
CA TRP A 212 5.81 -5.30 -3.33
C TRP A 212 7.00 -5.49 -4.25
N ILE A 213 7.63 -6.68 -4.22
CA ILE A 213 8.86 -6.95 -4.99
C ILE A 213 8.61 -6.90 -6.49
N ASP A 214 7.47 -7.41 -6.96
CA ASP A 214 7.12 -7.37 -8.40
C ASP A 214 6.95 -5.92 -8.89
N MET A 215 6.27 -5.08 -8.11
CA MET A 215 6.11 -3.66 -8.44
C MET A 215 7.44 -2.91 -8.33
N MET A 216 8.21 -3.16 -7.27
CA MET A 216 9.51 -2.55 -7.04
C MET A 216 10.51 -2.88 -8.15
N ASN A 217 10.56 -4.15 -8.60
CA ASN A 217 11.45 -4.58 -9.67
C ASN A 217 11.08 -3.95 -11.02
N GLN A 218 9.79 -3.83 -11.30
CA GLN A 218 9.33 -3.13 -12.51
C GLN A 218 9.67 -1.65 -12.47
N LEU A 219 9.45 -0.98 -11.33
CA LEU A 219 9.83 0.41 -11.14
C LEU A 219 11.35 0.61 -11.24
N ARG A 220 12.14 -0.29 -10.64
CA ARG A 220 13.61 -0.32 -10.73
C ARG A 220 14.05 -0.44 -12.19
N TYR A 221 13.51 -1.41 -12.92
CA TYR A 221 13.82 -1.61 -14.33
C TYR A 221 13.46 -0.38 -15.17
N ALA A 222 12.26 0.18 -14.98
CA ALA A 222 11.82 1.39 -15.68
C ALA A 222 12.67 2.61 -15.32
N SER A 223 13.18 2.72 -14.09
CA SER A 223 14.06 3.81 -13.66
C SER A 223 15.43 3.82 -14.34
N VAL A 224 15.90 2.67 -14.82
CA VAL A 224 17.16 2.58 -15.59
C VAL A 224 16.98 3.16 -17.00
N SER A 225 15.75 3.29 -17.49
CA SER A 225 15.46 3.98 -18.74
C SER A 225 15.61 5.50 -18.61
N ASP A 226 15.68 6.21 -19.75
CA ASP A 226 15.83 7.67 -19.78
C ASP A 226 14.59 8.45 -19.31
N ASP A 227 13.54 7.77 -18.86
CA ASP A 227 12.34 8.41 -18.32
C ASP A 227 12.55 8.93 -16.87
N ARG A 228 12.50 10.26 -16.75
CA ARG A 228 12.66 11.01 -15.51
C ARG A 228 11.62 10.64 -14.45
N PHE A 229 10.37 10.36 -14.82
CA PHE A 229 9.30 10.12 -13.86
C PHE A 229 9.50 8.81 -13.10
N PHE A 230 9.98 7.76 -13.78
CA PHE A 230 10.31 6.51 -13.10
C PHE A 230 11.52 6.65 -12.17
N ARG A 231 12.55 7.42 -12.57
CA ARG A 231 13.71 7.71 -11.70
C ARG A 231 13.31 8.44 -10.42
N GLU A 232 12.56 9.53 -10.55
CA GLU A 232 12.08 10.30 -9.40
C GLU A 232 11.19 9.45 -8.50
N LYS A 233 10.31 8.63 -9.10
CA LYS A 233 9.44 7.73 -8.34
C LYS A 233 10.22 6.67 -7.58
N PHE A 234 11.19 6.02 -8.23
CA PHE A 234 12.04 5.01 -7.61
C PHE A 234 12.81 5.59 -6.42
N HIS A 235 13.44 6.75 -6.58
CA HIS A 235 14.14 7.43 -5.49
C HIS A 235 13.20 7.82 -4.34
N SER A 236 12.00 8.34 -4.65
CA SER A 236 11.01 8.71 -3.64
C SER A 236 10.54 7.51 -2.82
N VAL A 237 10.25 6.38 -3.48
CA VAL A 237 9.85 5.14 -2.80
C VAL A 237 10.97 4.60 -1.92
N LEU A 238 12.21 4.55 -2.43
CA LEU A 238 13.36 4.13 -1.63
C LEU A 238 13.55 5.02 -0.40
N ASP A 239 13.47 6.34 -0.56
CA ASP A 239 13.68 7.27 0.55
C ASP A 239 12.59 7.12 1.64
N GLN A 240 11.33 6.89 1.24
CA GLN A 240 10.24 6.63 2.18
C GLN A 240 10.46 5.38 3.04
N ILE A 241 11.18 4.39 2.52
CA ILE A 241 11.50 3.13 3.22
C ILE A 241 12.76 3.30 4.06
N VAL A 242 13.79 3.91 3.50
CA VAL A 242 15.14 4.02 4.08
C VAL A 242 15.19 5.07 5.19
N ALA A 243 14.61 6.26 4.98
CA ALA A 243 14.75 7.37 5.93
C ALA A 243 14.25 7.04 7.35
N PRO A 244 13.13 6.32 7.54
CA PRO A 244 12.67 5.91 8.86
C PRO A 244 13.59 4.89 9.56
N ILE A 245 14.26 4.01 8.79
CA ILE A 245 15.25 3.06 9.31
C ILE A 245 16.52 3.81 9.71
N ALA A 246 17.00 4.72 8.84
CA ALA A 246 18.16 5.56 9.11
C ALA A 246 17.97 6.41 10.37
N ARG A 247 16.79 7.01 10.57
CA ARG A 247 16.49 7.77 11.80
C ARG A 247 16.57 6.91 13.07
N ASP A 248 16.13 5.67 13.00
CA ASP A 248 16.22 4.74 14.14
C ASP A 248 17.67 4.36 14.43
N LEU A 249 18.46 4.14 13.39
CA LEU A 249 19.90 3.88 13.53
C LEU A 249 20.64 5.10 14.11
N GLU A 250 20.25 6.32 13.75
CA GLU A 250 20.81 7.55 14.33
C GLU A 250 20.50 7.68 15.83
N VAL A 251 19.32 7.24 16.28
CA VAL A 251 19.00 7.20 17.71
C VAL A 251 19.87 6.15 18.40
N LEU A 252 19.97 4.94 17.85
CA LEU A 252 20.85 3.90 18.39
C LEU A 252 22.32 4.34 18.44
N LYS A 253 22.77 5.12 17.44
CA LYS A 253 24.13 5.65 17.38
C LYS A 253 24.41 6.61 18.53
N LYS A 254 23.48 7.50 18.83
CA LYS A 254 23.57 8.42 19.99
C LYS A 254 23.57 7.69 21.34
N GLU A 255 22.88 6.55 21.41
CA GLU A 255 22.81 5.70 22.59
C GLU A 255 24.00 4.73 22.71
N GLY A 256 24.94 4.72 21.75
CA GLY A 256 26.08 3.80 21.71
C GLY A 256 25.73 2.36 21.30
N GLY A 257 24.53 2.15 20.75
CA GLY A 257 24.04 0.86 20.28
C GLY A 257 24.56 0.43 18.91
N VAL A 258 25.21 1.31 18.16
CA VAL A 258 25.90 1.04 16.89
C VAL A 258 27.23 1.83 16.82
N PRO A 259 28.17 1.46 15.94
CA PRO A 259 29.46 2.16 15.82
C PRO A 259 29.33 3.67 15.57
N PRO A 260 30.20 4.51 16.16
CA PRO A 260 30.13 5.97 16.06
C PRO A 260 30.47 6.51 14.66
N ASP A 261 31.13 5.72 13.82
CA ASP A 261 31.49 6.03 12.44
C ASP A 261 30.50 5.46 11.41
N LEU A 262 29.48 4.71 11.84
CA LEU A 262 28.48 4.12 10.96
C LEU A 262 27.69 5.21 10.20
N ASP A 263 27.66 5.14 8.88
CA ASP A 263 26.68 5.88 8.08
C ASP A 263 25.31 5.20 8.19
N CYS A 264 24.39 5.85 8.89
CA CYS A 264 23.08 5.28 9.18
C CYS A 264 22.20 5.16 7.92
N ARG A 265 22.46 5.94 6.88
CA ARG A 265 21.70 5.87 5.63
C ARG A 265 22.17 4.69 4.79
N GLU A 266 23.48 4.52 4.63
CA GLU A 266 24.06 3.36 3.95
C GLU A 266 23.73 2.04 4.67
N ALA A 267 23.77 2.05 6.01
CA ALA A 267 23.34 0.92 6.81
C ALA A 267 21.85 0.59 6.59
N ALA A 268 20.98 1.61 6.50
CA ALA A 268 19.56 1.40 6.20
C ALA A 268 19.32 0.82 4.79
N TYR A 269 20.06 1.26 3.77
CA TYR A 269 20.05 0.64 2.44
C TYR A 269 20.51 -0.82 2.48
N THR A 270 21.56 -1.10 3.24
CA THR A 270 22.11 -2.46 3.40
C THR A 270 21.10 -3.39 4.06
N LEU A 271 20.45 -2.94 5.15
CA LEU A 271 19.38 -3.68 5.81
C LEU A 271 18.19 -3.96 4.88
N MET A 272 17.81 -2.98 4.06
CA MET A 272 16.76 -3.16 3.06
C MET A 272 17.14 -4.23 2.03
N GLY A 273 18.36 -4.18 1.48
CA GLY A 273 18.85 -5.18 0.54
C GLY A 273 18.89 -6.57 1.14
N MET A 274 19.35 -6.70 2.38
CA MET A 274 19.31 -7.96 3.12
C MET A 274 17.88 -8.51 3.25
N ALA A 275 16.91 -7.69 3.68
CA ALA A 275 15.52 -8.11 3.79
C ALA A 275 14.95 -8.56 2.44
N GLU A 276 15.22 -7.81 1.37
CA GLU A 276 14.81 -8.13 0.00
C GLU A 276 15.32 -9.51 -0.44
N TYR A 277 16.63 -9.78 -0.29
CA TYR A 277 17.20 -11.07 -0.68
C TYR A 277 16.76 -12.22 0.23
N SER A 278 16.65 -11.99 1.54
CA SER A 278 16.17 -13.01 2.49
C SER A 278 14.75 -13.47 2.18
N ALA A 279 13.91 -12.61 1.59
CA ALA A 279 12.53 -12.97 1.30
C ALA A 279 12.38 -14.01 0.17
N ALA A 280 13.41 -14.21 -0.65
CA ALA A 280 13.46 -15.32 -1.61
C ALA A 280 13.43 -16.70 -0.91
N LEU A 281 13.89 -16.79 0.35
CA LEU A 281 13.87 -18.03 1.14
C LEU A 281 12.46 -18.52 1.45
N ILE A 282 11.49 -17.60 1.51
CA ILE A 282 10.07 -17.90 1.74
C ILE A 282 9.44 -18.51 0.47
N GLN A 283 9.81 -18.00 -0.71
CA GLN A 283 9.26 -18.46 -1.99
C GLN A 283 9.62 -19.92 -2.31
N GLY A 284 10.79 -20.38 -1.87
CA GLY A 284 11.22 -21.77 -2.01
C GLY A 284 10.53 -22.74 -1.03
N LYS A 285 9.67 -22.25 -0.12
CA LYS A 285 9.09 -22.99 1.03
C LYS A 285 10.13 -23.67 1.93
N ALA A 286 11.40 -23.27 1.83
CA ALA A 286 12.47 -23.79 2.68
C ALA A 286 12.37 -23.23 4.10
N TYR A 287 11.76 -22.04 4.26
CA TYR A 287 11.59 -21.35 5.52
C TYR A 287 10.22 -20.67 5.58
N SER A 288 9.64 -20.62 6.78
CA SER A 288 8.49 -19.78 7.10
C SER A 288 8.89 -18.30 7.20
N ALA A 289 7.93 -17.39 7.04
CA ALA A 289 8.18 -15.96 7.19
C ALA A 289 8.75 -15.60 8.58
N ALA A 290 8.28 -16.27 9.63
CA ALA A 290 8.77 -16.07 11.00
C ALA A 290 10.25 -16.48 11.15
N GLU A 291 10.66 -17.61 10.56
CA GLU A 291 12.07 -18.05 10.57
C GLU A 291 12.96 -17.07 9.82
N VAL A 292 12.51 -16.56 8.67
CA VAL A 292 13.26 -15.56 7.89
C VAL A 292 13.36 -14.22 8.62
N VAL A 293 12.27 -13.74 9.23
CA VAL A 293 12.29 -12.53 10.08
C VAL A 293 13.28 -12.72 11.22
N GLN A 294 13.24 -13.86 11.90
CA GLN A 294 14.12 -14.11 13.04
C GLN A 294 15.59 -14.13 12.61
N LEU A 295 15.93 -14.86 11.55
CA LEU A 295 17.28 -14.89 10.97
C LEU A 295 17.76 -13.50 10.55
N PHE A 296 16.92 -12.74 9.85
CA PHE A 296 17.20 -11.36 9.44
C PHE A 296 17.47 -10.47 10.66
N MET A 297 16.60 -10.52 11.68
CA MET A 297 16.75 -9.69 12.88
C MET A 297 17.99 -10.05 13.68
N ASP A 298 18.32 -11.34 13.81
CA ASP A 298 19.51 -11.79 14.52
C ASP A 298 20.77 -11.29 13.83
N PHE A 299 20.86 -11.40 12.50
CA PHE A 299 22.00 -10.89 11.76
C PHE A 299 22.06 -9.36 11.75
N ALA A 300 20.94 -8.68 11.51
CA ALA A 300 20.87 -7.23 11.46
C ALA A 300 21.28 -6.56 12.77
N LEU A 301 20.94 -7.17 13.91
CA LEU A 301 21.23 -6.61 15.24
C LEU A 301 22.56 -7.07 15.82
N ASN A 302 23.06 -8.26 15.46
CA ASN A 302 24.26 -8.83 16.07
C ASN A 302 25.45 -8.93 15.12
N GLY A 303 25.23 -8.78 13.81
CA GLY A 303 26.23 -9.00 12.78
C GLY A 303 26.78 -10.43 12.73
N LEU A 304 27.85 -10.60 11.97
CA LEU A 304 28.71 -11.79 12.04
C LEU A 304 29.62 -11.64 13.27
N LYS A 305 29.17 -12.13 14.43
CA LYS A 305 30.07 -12.22 15.59
C LYS A 305 31.27 -13.10 15.23
N LYS A 306 32.47 -12.63 15.58
CA LYS A 306 33.64 -13.50 15.74
C LYS A 306 33.59 -14.16 17.12
#